data_AF-G4FIQ8-F1
#
_entry.id   AF-G4FIQ8-F1
#
_cell.length_a   1.000
_cell.length_b   1.000
_cell.length_c   1.000
_cell.angle_alpha   90.00
_cell.angle_beta   90.00
_cell.angle_gamma   90.00
#
_symmetry.space_group_name_H-M   'P 1'
#
loop_
_entity.id
_entity.type
_entity.pdbx_description
1 polymer ?
#
loop_
_entity_poly.entity_id
_entity_poly.type
_entity_poly.pdbx_seq_one_letter_code
_entity_poly.pdbx_strand_id
1 'polypeptide(L)'
;MPRTRELLRSIKNLRILREIASTEGGLHGVGDLIDNFLDSEAMQVSIARFKALPGGAEMMEQRFPAFQPNIETLELLPEGTLGRAYAGMIRRLNYDADFFRPRDTSTEALWLTQRIATTHDIHHVIAGLNTQAQGESAVLAITATQIGFPAYVLLNLLASFKAFRFQPAEHEAISRAIAHGQRVGLQAKPLVLQRWEEGWEKPLSEWREDLAIPMATGETFNSNYA
;
A
#
# COMPACT_ATOMS: atom_id res chain seq x y z
N MET A 1 -31.12 2.93 -9.69
CA MET A 1 -30.08 3.96 -9.93
C MET A 1 -28.70 3.63 -9.36
N PRO A 2 -28.53 2.99 -8.18
CA PRO A 2 -27.20 2.61 -7.68
C PRO A 2 -26.50 1.54 -8.54
N ARG A 3 -27.21 0.44 -8.87
CA ARG A 3 -26.66 -0.68 -9.66
C ARG A 3 -26.18 -0.31 -11.06
N THR A 4 -26.83 0.64 -11.72
CA THR A 4 -26.42 1.11 -13.06
C THR A 4 -25.15 1.94 -13.00
N ARG A 5 -24.95 2.76 -11.95
CA ARG A 5 -23.69 3.48 -11.72
C ARG A 5 -22.55 2.51 -11.38
N GLU A 6 -22.80 1.52 -10.54
CA GLU A 6 -21.81 0.48 -10.21
C GLU A 6 -21.43 -0.38 -11.43
N LEU A 7 -22.38 -0.69 -12.31
CA LEU A 7 -22.10 -1.40 -13.56
C LEU A 7 -21.19 -0.56 -14.48
N LEU A 8 -21.48 0.74 -14.64
CA LEU A 8 -20.64 1.64 -15.43
C LEU A 8 -19.23 1.78 -14.83
N ARG A 9 -19.12 1.88 -13.50
CA ARG A 9 -17.83 1.87 -12.79
C ARG A 9 -17.07 0.58 -13.02
N SER A 10 -17.75 -0.56 -12.98
CA SER A 10 -17.15 -1.87 -13.25
C SER A 10 -16.59 -1.97 -14.66
N ILE A 11 -17.33 -1.49 -15.67
CA ILE A 11 -16.86 -1.44 -17.07
C ILE A 11 -15.63 -0.53 -17.19
N LYS A 12 -15.65 0.65 -16.54
CA LYS A 12 -14.49 1.56 -16.53
C LYS A 12 -13.29 0.95 -15.82
N ASN A 13 -13.48 0.27 -14.69
CA ASN A 13 -12.44 -0.47 -13.99
C ASN A 13 -11.81 -1.56 -14.89
N LEU A 14 -12.63 -2.34 -15.59
CA LEU A 14 -12.11 -3.36 -16.53
C LEU A 14 -11.26 -2.74 -17.65
N ARG A 15 -11.63 -1.55 -18.13
CA ARG A 15 -10.82 -0.81 -19.11
C ARG A 15 -9.48 -0.35 -18.51
N ILE A 16 -9.50 0.26 -17.33
CA ILE A 16 -8.28 0.72 -16.64
C ILE A 16 -7.36 -0.47 -16.33
N LEU A 17 -7.91 -1.58 -15.82
CA LEU A 17 -7.15 -2.80 -15.57
C LEU A 17 -6.52 -3.37 -16.84
N ARG A 18 -7.24 -3.33 -17.97
CA ARG A 18 -6.69 -3.73 -19.26
C ARG A 18 -5.50 -2.84 -19.64
N GLU A 19 -5.61 -1.54 -19.44
CA GLU A 19 -4.54 -0.57 -19.73
C GLU A 19 -3.31 -0.83 -18.83
N ILE A 20 -3.52 -1.00 -17.51
CA ILE A 20 -2.47 -1.40 -16.54
C ILE A 20 -1.83 -2.74 -16.93
N ALA A 21 -2.61 -3.72 -17.38
CA ALA A 21 -2.09 -5.03 -17.76
C ALA A 21 -1.29 -5.01 -19.07
N SER A 22 -1.63 -4.10 -19.99
CA SER A 22 -1.01 -3.95 -21.31
C SER A 22 0.23 -3.04 -21.33
N THR A 23 0.34 -2.17 -20.33
CA THR A 23 1.54 -1.36 -20.06
C THR A 23 2.35 -2.03 -18.96
N GLU A 24 3.63 -1.68 -18.79
CA GLU A 24 4.40 -2.08 -17.59
C GLU A 24 3.91 -1.29 -16.36
N GLY A 25 2.61 -1.37 -16.03
CA GLY A 25 2.05 -0.87 -14.77
C GLY A 25 2.22 0.64 -14.55
N GLY A 26 1.97 1.47 -15.57
CA GLY A 26 2.11 2.92 -15.43
C GLY A 26 1.29 3.48 -14.25
N LEU A 27 1.94 4.27 -13.38
CA LEU A 27 1.37 4.85 -12.15
C LEU A 27 0.08 5.64 -12.38
N HIS A 28 -0.08 6.23 -13.58
CA HIS A 28 -1.30 6.92 -14.00
C HIS A 28 -2.54 6.00 -13.98
N GLY A 29 -2.42 4.75 -14.44
CA GLY A 29 -3.55 3.82 -14.45
C GLY A 29 -3.98 3.41 -13.04
N VAL A 30 -3.04 3.32 -12.10
CA VAL A 30 -3.35 3.05 -10.69
C VAL A 30 -4.07 4.23 -10.06
N GLY A 31 -3.64 5.46 -10.34
CA GLY A 31 -4.33 6.68 -9.90
C GLY A 31 -5.77 6.74 -10.39
N ASP A 32 -5.98 6.53 -11.69
CA ASP A 32 -7.32 6.52 -12.29
C ASP A 32 -8.23 5.44 -11.68
N LEU A 33 -7.66 4.28 -11.34
CA LEU A 33 -8.38 3.21 -10.68
C LEU A 33 -8.86 3.61 -9.29
N ILE A 34 -7.97 4.21 -8.50
CA ILE A 34 -8.28 4.72 -7.15
C ILE A 34 -9.37 5.79 -7.22
N ASP A 35 -9.22 6.76 -8.12
CA ASP A 35 -10.18 7.85 -8.29
C ASP A 35 -11.57 7.31 -8.66
N ASN A 36 -11.63 6.22 -9.44
CA ASN A 36 -12.90 5.60 -9.81
C ASN A 36 -13.63 4.91 -8.64
N PHE A 37 -12.95 4.65 -7.52
CA PHE A 37 -13.52 4.07 -6.31
C PHE A 37 -13.95 5.11 -5.26
N LEU A 38 -13.53 6.37 -5.34
CA LEU A 38 -13.76 7.38 -4.28
C LEU A 38 -15.22 7.44 -3.80
N ASP A 39 -16.16 7.44 -4.74
CA ASP A 39 -17.61 7.55 -4.47
C ASP A 39 -18.33 6.19 -4.47
N SER A 40 -17.60 5.08 -4.30
CA SER A 40 -18.14 3.71 -4.35
C SER A 40 -18.55 3.17 -2.98
N GLU A 41 -19.49 2.22 -2.97
CA GLU A 41 -19.87 1.49 -1.75
C GLU A 41 -18.67 0.74 -1.16
N ALA A 42 -17.79 0.20 -1.99
CA ALA A 42 -16.57 -0.47 -1.55
C ALA A 42 -15.66 0.49 -0.75
N MET A 43 -15.53 1.74 -1.20
CA MET A 43 -14.78 2.76 -0.46
C MET A 43 -15.45 3.11 0.86
N GLN A 44 -16.78 3.24 0.89
CA GLN A 44 -17.52 3.49 2.14
C GLN A 44 -17.32 2.35 3.16
N VAL A 45 -17.34 1.09 2.71
CA VAL A 45 -17.03 -0.06 3.57
C VAL A 45 -15.58 -0.03 4.05
N SER A 46 -14.64 0.36 3.19
CA SER A 46 -13.22 0.48 3.57
C SER A 46 -12.99 1.57 4.62
N ILE A 47 -13.63 2.73 4.45
CA ILE A 47 -13.63 3.82 5.45
C ILE A 47 -14.23 3.34 6.78
N ALA A 48 -15.37 2.64 6.74
CA ALA A 48 -16.00 2.11 7.95
C ALA A 48 -15.08 1.12 8.68
N ARG A 49 -14.39 0.23 7.94
CA ARG A 49 -13.38 -0.68 8.51
C ARG A 49 -12.21 0.08 9.13
N PHE A 50 -11.69 1.09 8.44
CA PHE A 50 -10.62 1.95 8.96
C PHE A 50 -11.03 2.62 10.28
N LYS A 51 -12.21 3.24 10.33
CA LYS A 51 -12.71 3.92 11.53
C LYS A 51 -12.96 2.97 12.70
N ALA A 52 -13.25 1.69 12.42
CA ALA A 52 -13.43 0.66 13.44
C ALA A 52 -12.12 0.16 14.06
N LEU A 53 -10.97 0.45 13.45
CA LEU A 53 -9.68 0.13 14.04
C LEU A 53 -9.41 1.03 15.27
N PRO A 54 -8.67 0.56 16.30
CA PRO A 54 -8.35 1.36 17.47
C PRO A 54 -7.66 2.68 17.10
N GLY A 55 -8.29 3.82 17.40
CA GLY A 55 -7.79 5.17 17.06
C GLY A 55 -8.06 5.62 15.61
N GLY A 56 -8.67 4.79 14.77
CA GLY A 56 -8.91 5.13 13.36
C GLY A 56 -9.93 6.24 13.14
N ALA A 57 -11.04 6.24 13.89
CA ALA A 57 -12.02 7.32 13.81
C ALA A 57 -11.41 8.67 14.20
N GLU A 58 -10.64 8.70 15.30
CA GLU A 58 -9.96 9.91 15.78
C GLU A 58 -8.94 10.43 14.76
N MET A 59 -8.07 9.55 14.23
CA MET A 59 -7.07 9.93 13.23
C MET A 59 -7.71 10.56 11.97
N MET A 60 -8.82 9.99 11.51
CA MET A 60 -9.55 10.48 10.34
C MET A 60 -10.27 11.81 10.63
N GLU A 61 -10.90 11.94 11.80
CA GLU A 61 -11.59 13.18 12.21
C GLU A 61 -10.61 14.35 12.35
N GLN A 62 -9.44 14.09 12.94
CA GLN A 62 -8.34 15.06 13.03
C GLN A 62 -7.68 15.33 11.67
N ARG A 63 -8.03 14.57 10.62
CA ARG A 63 -7.36 14.57 9.32
C ARG A 63 -5.85 14.56 9.47
N PHE A 64 -5.35 13.58 10.23
CA PHE A 64 -3.92 13.49 10.54
C PHE A 64 -3.09 13.67 9.26
N PRO A 65 -2.11 14.60 9.27
CA PRO A 65 -1.53 15.10 8.04
C PRO A 65 -0.79 14.00 7.30
N ALA A 66 -1.01 13.94 5.98
CA ALA A 66 -0.06 13.25 5.12
C ALA A 66 1.28 13.99 5.16
N PHE A 67 2.37 13.26 4.99
CA PHE A 67 3.72 13.81 5.03
C PHE A 67 4.42 13.60 3.70
N GLN A 68 5.36 14.50 3.42
CA GLN A 68 6.38 14.31 2.42
C GLN A 68 7.71 14.36 3.16
N PRO A 69 8.33 13.19 3.44
CA PRO A 69 9.54 13.17 4.23
C PRO A 69 10.66 13.83 3.45
N ASN A 70 11.49 14.65 4.12
CA ASN A 70 12.72 15.12 3.52
C ASN A 70 13.73 13.96 3.48
N ILE A 71 13.89 13.37 2.30
CA ILE A 71 14.75 12.19 2.10
C ILE A 71 16.20 12.49 2.52
N GLU A 72 16.74 13.67 2.19
CA GLU A 72 18.09 14.06 2.58
C GLU A 72 18.28 14.09 4.10
N THR A 73 17.24 14.51 4.83
CA THR A 73 17.26 14.48 6.30
C THR A 73 17.21 13.05 6.83
N LEU A 74 16.36 12.20 6.26
CA LEU A 74 16.25 10.79 6.66
C LEU A 74 17.54 10.00 6.37
N GLU A 75 18.29 10.37 5.34
CA GLU A 75 19.60 9.79 5.05
C GLU A 75 20.61 10.04 6.18
N LEU A 76 20.49 11.13 6.94
CA LEU A 76 21.44 11.42 8.02
C LEU A 76 21.17 10.62 9.29
N LEU A 77 20.06 9.88 9.35
CA LEU A 77 19.70 9.07 10.51
C LEU A 77 20.62 7.84 10.64
N PRO A 78 20.80 7.31 11.87
CA PRO A 78 21.63 6.13 12.10
C PRO A 78 21.18 4.90 11.28
N GLU A 79 22.14 4.05 10.93
CA GLU A 79 21.87 2.74 10.31
C GLU A 79 20.96 1.88 11.21
N GLY A 80 20.08 1.10 10.59
CA GLY A 80 19.06 0.31 11.30
C GLY A 80 17.81 1.09 11.75
N THR A 81 17.74 2.41 11.57
CA THR A 81 16.51 3.19 11.82
C THR A 81 15.52 3.11 10.66
N LEU A 82 14.23 3.32 10.93
CA LEU A 82 13.19 3.34 9.88
C LEU A 82 13.51 4.37 8.78
N GLY A 83 13.89 5.58 9.17
CA GLY A 83 14.14 6.67 8.22
C GLY A 83 15.35 6.39 7.32
N ARG A 84 16.45 5.88 7.89
CA ARG A 84 17.63 5.50 7.10
C ARG A 84 17.32 4.39 6.10
N ALA A 85 16.56 3.38 6.53
CA ALA A 85 16.11 2.27 5.69
C ALA A 85 15.19 2.74 4.53
N TYR A 86 14.21 3.59 4.85
CA TYR A 86 13.29 4.16 3.87
C TYR A 86 14.00 5.05 2.85
N ALA A 87 14.87 5.95 3.31
CA ALA A 87 15.64 6.81 2.41
C ALA A 87 16.51 5.98 1.44
N GLY A 88 17.19 4.95 1.95
CA GLY A 88 17.98 4.03 1.13
C GLY A 88 17.16 3.24 0.11
N MET A 89 15.90 2.92 0.40
CA MET A 89 14.98 2.35 -0.60
C MET A 89 14.62 3.37 -1.68
N ILE A 90 14.15 4.56 -1.28
CA ILE A 90 13.70 5.61 -2.20
C ILE A 90 14.81 6.03 -3.18
N ARG A 91 16.06 6.16 -2.72
CA ARG A 91 17.21 6.46 -3.59
C ARG A 91 17.48 5.38 -4.62
N ARG A 92 17.39 4.10 -4.25
CA ARG A 92 17.62 2.97 -5.17
C ARG A 92 16.57 2.91 -6.28
N LEU A 93 15.35 3.35 -5.98
CA LEU A 93 14.24 3.37 -6.95
C LEU A 93 14.26 4.61 -7.85
N ASN A 94 15.19 5.57 -7.63
CA ASN A 94 15.26 6.84 -8.33
C ASN A 94 13.89 7.54 -8.40
N TYR A 95 13.23 7.60 -7.25
CA TYR A 95 11.83 7.97 -7.15
C TYR A 95 11.56 9.44 -7.50
N ASP A 96 10.39 9.71 -8.07
CA ASP A 96 9.92 11.07 -8.38
C ASP A 96 9.36 11.74 -7.11
N ALA A 97 9.91 12.90 -6.76
CA ALA A 97 9.48 13.67 -5.58
C ALA A 97 8.02 14.16 -5.71
N ASP A 98 7.49 14.32 -6.93
CA ASP A 98 6.12 14.77 -7.16
C ASP A 98 5.07 13.66 -6.91
N PHE A 99 5.50 12.41 -6.75
CA PHE A 99 4.60 11.27 -6.60
C PHE A 99 3.72 11.38 -5.35
N PHE A 100 4.29 11.86 -4.22
CA PHE A 100 3.60 12.01 -2.94
C PHE A 100 3.03 13.41 -2.70
N ARG A 101 2.94 14.27 -3.73
CA ARG A 101 2.47 15.64 -3.54
C ARG A 101 1.12 15.68 -2.82
N PRO A 102 0.93 16.58 -1.83
CA PRO A 102 -0.34 16.73 -1.15
C PRO A 102 -1.46 16.95 -2.16
N ARG A 103 -2.51 16.15 -2.07
CA ARG A 103 -3.73 16.30 -2.87
C ARG A 103 -4.86 16.86 -1.99
N ASP A 104 -6.00 17.15 -2.62
CA ASP A 104 -7.21 17.45 -1.87
C ASP A 104 -7.51 16.31 -0.90
N THR A 105 -7.73 16.66 0.36
CA THR A 105 -8.09 15.74 1.44
C THR A 105 -9.39 16.16 2.09
N SER A 106 -10.27 16.88 1.38
CA SER A 106 -11.52 17.47 1.89
C SER A 106 -12.58 16.45 2.31
N THR A 107 -12.56 15.22 1.77
CA THR A 107 -13.48 14.13 2.14
C THR A 107 -12.74 13.00 2.85
N GLU A 108 -13.45 12.13 3.57
CA GLU A 108 -12.85 10.95 4.21
C GLU A 108 -12.19 10.01 3.18
N ALA A 109 -12.82 9.83 2.00
CA ALA A 109 -12.27 9.01 0.93
C ALA A 109 -10.98 9.58 0.34
N LEU A 110 -10.94 10.90 0.12
CA LEU A 110 -9.76 11.61 -0.36
C LEU A 110 -8.63 11.57 0.67
N TRP A 111 -8.95 11.83 1.94
CA TRP A 111 -7.97 11.75 3.03
C TRP A 111 -7.40 10.33 3.18
N LEU A 112 -8.24 9.30 3.20
CA LEU A 112 -7.80 7.90 3.31
C LEU A 112 -6.91 7.51 2.12
N THR A 113 -7.26 7.98 0.92
CA THR A 113 -6.47 7.75 -0.30
C THR A 113 -5.09 8.39 -0.19
N GLN A 114 -5.01 9.66 0.23
CA GLN A 114 -3.73 10.34 0.44
C GLN A 114 -2.89 9.63 1.51
N ARG A 115 -3.53 9.19 2.60
CA ARG A 115 -2.88 8.46 3.67
C ARG A 115 -2.26 7.16 3.16
N ILE A 116 -3.03 6.33 2.45
CA ILE A 116 -2.55 5.07 1.88
C ILE A 116 -1.43 5.30 0.87
N ALA A 117 -1.58 6.30 -0.01
CA ALA A 117 -0.55 6.62 -1.00
C ALA A 117 0.77 7.01 -0.33
N THR A 118 0.73 7.91 0.66
CA THR A 118 1.94 8.42 1.32
C THR A 118 2.63 7.44 2.27
N THR A 119 1.96 6.37 2.70
CA THR A 119 2.56 5.34 3.57
C THR A 119 2.88 4.03 2.89
N HIS A 120 2.39 3.79 1.66
CA HIS A 120 2.59 2.51 0.95
C HIS A 120 4.06 2.10 0.99
N ASP A 121 4.97 2.95 0.55
CA ASP A 121 6.38 2.60 0.42
C ASP A 121 7.02 2.25 1.77
N ILE A 122 6.53 2.81 2.88
CA ILE A 122 6.98 2.41 4.23
C ILE A 122 6.61 0.95 4.52
N HIS A 123 5.48 0.47 3.99
CA HIS A 123 5.05 -0.91 4.18
C HIS A 123 6.02 -1.92 3.55
N HIS A 124 6.72 -1.56 2.46
CA HIS A 124 7.81 -2.38 1.92
C HIS A 124 8.95 -2.53 2.92
N VAL A 125 9.40 -1.41 3.49
CA VAL A 125 10.52 -1.37 4.43
C VAL A 125 10.20 -2.15 5.71
N ILE A 126 9.03 -1.88 6.30
CA ILE A 126 8.66 -2.49 7.58
C ILE A 126 8.45 -3.99 7.46
N ALA A 127 7.80 -4.45 6.38
CA ALA A 127 7.55 -5.87 6.13
C ALA A 127 8.74 -6.61 5.49
N GLY A 128 9.77 -5.89 5.03
CA GLY A 128 10.93 -6.48 4.36
C GLY A 128 10.57 -7.06 2.99
N LEU A 129 9.76 -6.33 2.23
CA LEU A 129 9.24 -6.75 0.92
C LEU A 129 9.88 -5.93 -0.19
N ASN A 130 10.40 -6.59 -1.23
CA ASN A 130 10.98 -5.88 -2.37
C ASN A 130 9.91 -5.13 -3.18
N THR A 131 10.33 -4.33 -4.16
CA THR A 131 9.44 -3.56 -5.05
C THR A 131 9.28 -4.19 -6.42
N GLN A 132 9.56 -5.50 -6.55
CA GLN A 132 9.24 -6.27 -7.74
C GLN A 132 7.76 -6.69 -7.68
N ALA A 133 7.22 -7.22 -8.78
CA ALA A 133 5.80 -7.54 -8.91
C ALA A 133 5.23 -8.39 -7.74
N GLN A 134 6.01 -9.35 -7.24
CA GLN A 134 5.62 -10.19 -6.10
C GLN A 134 5.59 -9.39 -4.79
N GLY A 135 6.64 -8.62 -4.51
CA GLY A 135 6.71 -7.78 -3.32
C GLY A 135 5.65 -6.67 -3.30
N GLU A 136 5.37 -6.04 -4.44
CA GLU A 136 4.24 -5.13 -4.61
C GLU A 136 2.91 -5.82 -4.28
N SER A 137 2.67 -7.00 -4.83
CA SER A 137 1.44 -7.76 -4.54
C SER A 137 1.31 -8.10 -3.04
N ALA A 138 2.42 -8.44 -2.38
CA ALA A 138 2.44 -8.64 -0.93
C ALA A 138 2.07 -7.36 -0.17
N VAL A 139 2.64 -6.20 -0.50
CA VAL A 139 2.32 -4.94 0.19
C VAL A 139 0.88 -4.50 -0.04
N LEU A 140 0.39 -4.56 -1.28
CA LEU A 140 -1.01 -4.28 -1.59
C LEU A 140 -1.94 -5.21 -0.79
N ALA A 141 -1.55 -6.47 -0.62
CA ALA A 141 -2.34 -7.46 0.13
C ALA A 141 -2.45 -7.12 1.62
N ILE A 142 -1.46 -6.45 2.22
CA ILE A 142 -1.53 -6.02 3.63
C ILE A 142 -2.70 -5.06 3.82
N THR A 143 -2.71 -3.94 3.09
CA THR A 143 -3.76 -2.92 3.21
C THR A 143 -5.13 -3.43 2.73
N ALA A 144 -5.15 -4.24 1.67
CA ALA A 144 -6.37 -4.91 1.23
C ALA A 144 -6.95 -5.84 2.31
N THR A 145 -6.10 -6.51 3.10
CA THR A 145 -6.54 -7.38 4.19
C THR A 145 -7.00 -6.59 5.40
N GLN A 146 -6.26 -5.55 5.80
CA GLN A 146 -6.57 -4.78 7.02
C GLN A 146 -7.86 -3.95 6.90
N ILE A 147 -8.09 -3.31 5.74
CA ILE A 147 -9.22 -2.38 5.58
C ILE A 147 -10.01 -2.58 4.28
N GLY A 148 -9.62 -3.52 3.41
CA GLY A 148 -10.34 -3.75 2.15
C GLY A 148 -10.26 -2.59 1.17
N PHE A 149 -9.11 -1.90 1.10
CA PHE A 149 -8.96 -0.76 0.20
C PHE A 149 -9.24 -1.18 -1.26
N PRO A 150 -10.30 -0.64 -1.92
CA PRO A 150 -10.89 -1.29 -3.09
C PRO A 150 -9.94 -1.46 -4.28
N ALA A 151 -9.11 -0.45 -4.56
CA ALA A 151 -8.15 -0.51 -5.65
C ALA A 151 -7.12 -1.63 -5.42
N TYR A 152 -6.60 -1.78 -4.20
CA TYR A 152 -5.59 -2.78 -3.89
C TYR A 152 -6.16 -4.20 -3.90
N VAL A 153 -7.43 -4.37 -3.48
CA VAL A 153 -8.15 -5.64 -3.67
C VAL A 153 -8.17 -6.01 -5.16
N LEU A 154 -8.55 -5.07 -6.03
CA LEU A 154 -8.69 -5.35 -7.46
C LEU A 154 -7.34 -5.56 -8.17
N LEU A 155 -6.30 -4.83 -7.75
CA LEU A 155 -4.94 -5.01 -8.27
C LEU A 155 -4.37 -6.39 -7.93
N ASN A 156 -4.58 -6.89 -6.71
CA ASN A 156 -4.17 -8.25 -6.34
C ASN A 156 -4.94 -9.35 -7.09
N LEU A 157 -6.24 -9.13 -7.35
CA LEU A 157 -7.02 -10.02 -8.19
C LEU A 157 -6.49 -10.05 -9.63
N LEU A 158 -6.14 -8.88 -10.19
CA LEU A 158 -5.54 -8.78 -11.51
C LEU A 158 -4.17 -9.46 -11.55
N ALA A 159 -3.30 -9.22 -10.57
CA ALA A 159 -1.98 -9.84 -10.48
C ALA A 159 -2.08 -11.37 -10.43
N SER A 160 -2.98 -11.89 -9.59
CA SER A 160 -3.25 -13.33 -9.48
C SER A 160 -3.75 -13.92 -10.81
N PHE A 161 -4.71 -13.25 -11.44
CA PHE A 161 -5.26 -13.69 -12.73
C PHE A 161 -4.20 -13.67 -13.84
N LYS A 162 -3.40 -12.59 -13.92
CA LYS A 162 -2.32 -12.45 -14.92
C LYS A 162 -1.26 -13.54 -14.74
N ALA A 163 -0.81 -13.77 -13.50
CA ALA A 163 0.14 -14.81 -13.18
C ALA A 163 -0.41 -16.20 -13.52
N PHE A 164 -1.67 -16.50 -13.17
CA PHE A 164 -2.28 -17.79 -13.49
C PHE A 164 -2.48 -18.01 -15.00
N ARG A 165 -2.97 -17.00 -15.73
CA ARG A 165 -3.45 -17.16 -17.11
C ARG A 165 -2.40 -16.85 -18.18
N PHE A 166 -1.54 -15.86 -17.95
CA PHE A 166 -0.64 -15.30 -18.97
C PHE A 166 0.84 -15.44 -18.60
N GLN A 167 1.17 -15.57 -17.33
CA GLN A 167 2.55 -15.70 -16.83
C GLN A 167 2.67 -16.88 -15.85
N PRO A 168 2.33 -18.12 -16.25
CA PRO A 168 2.20 -19.26 -15.32
C PRO A 168 3.47 -19.56 -14.51
N ALA A 169 4.65 -19.21 -15.03
CA ALA A 169 5.92 -19.34 -14.29
C ALA A 169 5.98 -18.42 -13.05
N GLU A 170 5.29 -17.28 -13.07
CA GLU A 170 5.23 -16.31 -11.96
C GLU A 170 4.15 -16.67 -10.92
N HIS A 171 3.28 -17.64 -11.23
CA HIS A 171 2.10 -17.95 -10.41
C HIS A 171 2.47 -18.31 -8.97
N GLU A 172 3.46 -19.18 -8.77
CA GLU A 172 3.88 -19.57 -7.43
C GLU A 172 4.37 -18.36 -6.63
N ALA A 173 5.26 -17.56 -7.22
CA ALA A 173 5.88 -16.43 -6.53
C ALA A 173 4.86 -15.34 -6.16
N ILE A 174 3.96 -14.99 -7.09
CA ILE A 174 2.87 -14.02 -6.83
C ILE A 174 1.90 -14.56 -5.77
N SER A 175 1.49 -15.83 -5.88
CA SER A 175 0.55 -16.45 -4.94
C SER A 175 1.11 -16.50 -3.51
N ARG A 176 2.37 -16.92 -3.35
CA ARG A 176 3.07 -16.93 -2.05
C ARG A 176 3.21 -15.53 -1.47
N ALA A 177 3.53 -14.54 -2.29
CA ALA A 177 3.69 -13.17 -1.85
C ALA A 177 2.35 -12.57 -1.36
N ILE A 178 1.26 -12.76 -2.10
CA ILE A 178 -0.09 -12.34 -1.67
C ILE A 178 -0.47 -13.03 -0.36
N ALA A 179 -0.26 -14.35 -0.24
CA ALA A 179 -0.55 -15.10 0.98
C ALA A 179 0.28 -14.59 2.19
N HIS A 180 1.53 -14.21 1.96
CA HIS A 180 2.37 -13.58 2.97
C HIS A 180 1.82 -12.20 3.39
N GLY A 181 1.50 -11.33 2.43
CA GLY A 181 0.90 -10.02 2.71
C GLY A 181 -0.43 -10.11 3.46
N GLN A 182 -1.26 -11.11 3.15
CA GLN A 182 -2.47 -11.43 3.91
C GLN A 182 -2.15 -11.86 5.34
N ARG A 183 -1.13 -12.72 5.54
CA ARG A 183 -0.68 -13.12 6.87
C ARG A 183 -0.24 -11.91 7.70
N VAL A 184 0.57 -11.01 7.13
CA VAL A 184 0.95 -9.75 7.78
C VAL A 184 -0.31 -8.93 8.11
N GLY A 185 -1.22 -8.75 7.16
CA GLY A 185 -2.45 -7.99 7.38
C GLY A 185 -3.38 -8.55 8.46
N LEU A 186 -3.37 -9.87 8.68
CA LEU A 186 -4.17 -10.54 9.72
C LEU A 186 -3.50 -10.53 11.11
N GLN A 187 -2.16 -10.50 11.18
CA GLN A 187 -1.41 -10.67 12.43
C GLN A 187 -0.86 -9.35 12.98
N ALA A 188 -0.41 -8.47 12.11
CA ALA A 188 0.22 -7.22 12.52
C ALA A 188 -0.80 -6.20 13.02
N LYS A 189 -0.34 -5.27 13.86
CA LYS A 189 -1.09 -4.04 14.14
C LYS A 189 -1.36 -3.28 12.81
N PRO A 190 -2.47 -2.53 12.69
CA PRO A 190 -2.82 -1.87 11.44
C PRO A 190 -1.75 -0.88 10.95
N LEU A 191 -1.12 -1.15 9.81
CA LEU A 191 0.01 -0.33 9.32
C LEU A 191 -0.45 1.07 8.90
N VAL A 192 -1.65 1.16 8.34
CA VAL A 192 -2.28 2.42 7.91
C VAL A 192 -2.52 3.42 9.07
N LEU A 193 -2.53 2.93 10.32
CA LEU A 193 -2.73 3.75 11.52
C LEU A 193 -1.45 4.18 12.23
N GLN A 194 -0.28 3.74 11.78
CA GLN A 194 0.95 4.07 12.49
C GLN A 194 1.41 5.48 12.14
N ARG A 195 1.74 6.29 13.14
CA ARG A 195 2.28 7.66 12.95
C ARG A 195 3.77 7.58 12.56
N TRP A 196 4.03 7.05 11.36
CA TRP A 196 5.37 6.86 10.81
C TRP A 196 6.22 8.13 10.83
N GLU A 197 5.56 9.26 10.65
CA GLU A 197 6.09 10.63 10.61
C GLU A 197 6.81 11.03 11.90
N GLU A 198 6.43 10.39 13.01
CA GLU A 198 6.92 10.69 14.35
C GLU A 198 7.95 9.67 14.84
N GLY A 199 8.25 8.63 14.06
CA GLY A 199 9.10 7.52 14.48
C GLY A 199 10.20 7.14 13.48
N TRP A 200 10.75 8.13 12.78
CA TRP A 200 11.85 7.90 11.83
C TRP A 200 13.14 7.39 12.48
N GLU A 201 13.47 7.92 13.66
CA GLU A 201 14.68 7.55 14.42
C GLU A 201 14.55 6.21 15.11
N LYS A 202 13.33 5.69 15.26
CA LYS A 202 13.08 4.43 15.93
C LYS A 202 13.69 3.27 15.14
N PRO A 203 14.41 2.34 15.80
CA PRO A 203 14.98 1.17 15.14
C PRO A 203 13.92 0.35 14.40
N LEU A 204 14.27 -0.10 13.19
CA LEU A 204 13.38 -0.90 12.35
C LEU A 204 13.02 -2.23 13.00
N SER A 205 13.94 -2.81 13.78
CA SER A 205 13.68 -4.02 14.58
C SER A 205 12.62 -3.80 15.65
N GLU A 206 12.68 -2.69 16.37
CA GLU A 206 11.72 -2.33 17.42
C GLU A 206 10.33 -2.07 16.83
N TRP A 207 10.25 -1.38 15.68
CA TRP A 207 8.99 -1.24 14.95
C TRP A 207 8.38 -2.58 14.57
N ARG A 208 9.19 -3.53 14.07
CA ARG A 208 8.70 -4.86 13.68
C ARG A 208 8.18 -5.66 14.87
N GLU A 209 8.86 -5.56 16.02
CA GLU A 209 8.42 -6.18 17.27
C GLU A 209 7.10 -5.59 17.76
N ASP A 210 7.02 -4.26 17.87
CA ASP A 210 5.83 -3.56 18.34
C ASP A 210 4.59 -3.82 17.49
N LEU A 211 4.79 -3.93 16.17
CA LEU A 211 3.72 -4.17 15.22
C LEU A 211 3.44 -5.66 14.99
N ALA A 212 4.23 -6.56 15.60
CA ALA A 212 4.14 -8.01 15.43
C ALA A 212 4.23 -8.44 13.95
N ILE A 213 5.23 -7.93 13.21
CA ILE A 213 5.41 -8.19 11.78
C ILE A 213 5.99 -9.59 11.54
N PRO A 214 5.27 -10.51 10.87
CA PRO A 214 5.85 -11.78 10.47
C PRO A 214 6.78 -11.60 9.26
N MET A 215 8.06 -11.95 9.38
CA MET A 215 9.04 -11.80 8.29
C MET A 215 8.95 -12.91 7.22
N ALA A 216 9.27 -12.58 5.97
CA ALA A 216 9.26 -13.47 4.80
C ALA A 216 10.61 -14.20 4.57
N THR A 217 11.18 -14.86 5.58
CA THR A 217 12.53 -15.43 5.49
C THR A 217 12.66 -16.46 4.35
N GLY A 218 13.65 -16.27 3.46
CA GLY A 218 13.95 -17.20 2.37
C GLY A 218 13.05 -17.11 1.12
N GLU A 219 12.14 -16.14 1.09
CA GLU A 219 11.26 -15.92 -0.06
C GLU A 219 11.90 -14.99 -1.11
N THR A 220 11.55 -15.19 -2.38
CA THR A 220 12.06 -14.37 -3.50
C THR A 220 11.59 -12.91 -3.46
N PHE A 221 10.50 -12.65 -2.74
CA PHE A 221 9.94 -11.32 -2.52
C PHE A 221 10.49 -10.62 -1.27
N ASN A 222 11.43 -11.23 -0.55
CA ASN A 222 12.09 -10.63 0.61
C ASN A 222 13.14 -9.58 0.17
N SER A 223 13.27 -8.52 0.95
CA SER A 223 14.35 -7.53 0.84
C SER A 223 14.87 -7.14 2.22
N ASN A 224 16.19 -6.98 2.33
CA ASN A 224 16.81 -6.42 3.52
C ASN A 224 17.00 -4.90 3.36
N TYR A 225 16.31 -4.16 4.22
CA TYR A 225 16.39 -2.70 4.33
C TYR A 225 17.09 -2.22 5.61
N ALA A 226 17.47 -3.15 6.51
CA ALA A 226 18.17 -2.83 7.74
C ALA A 226 19.63 -2.44 7.47
#